data_AF-A3RFT8-F1
#
_entry.id   AF-A3RFT8-F1
#
_cell.length_a   1.000
_cell.length_b   1.000
_cell.length_c   1.000
_cell.angle_alpha   90.00
_cell.angle_beta   90.00
_cell.angle_gamma   90.00
#
_symmetry.space_group_name_H-M   'P 1'
#
loop_
_entity.id
_entity.type
_entity.pdbx_description
1 polymer ?
#
loop_
_entity_poly.entity_id
_entity_poly.type
_entity_poly.pdbx_seq_one_letter_code
_entity_poly.pdbx_strand_id
1 'polypeptide(L)'
;GTYWCHSHSGFQEQRGLYGPLVIEPREPEPFEYDREHVVMLTDWTDESPERVFAKLKKRSDYYNFQQRTVGDFFRDVRTQGLKDALADRKMWGEMRMNPRDLADVSGYTYTYLMNGVAPAGNWTGLFKPGERVRLRFINGSAMSYFDVRIPGLKLTVVAADGQYVHPVAVDEFRIATAETYDVIVEPSGQDAFTIFAQSMDRTGFAAGTIAVREGLRAVVPELDSRAMLTMADMGHGGMGHEMGAMGNEAQAAAAQKPADPHAGHTMPPAAAPGNPAGGQAAF
;
A
#
# COMPACT_ATOMS: atom_id res chain seq x y z
N GLY A 1 5.03 13.56 15.54
CA GLY A 1 4.93 12.45 14.59
C GLY A 1 4.70 12.95 13.18
N THR A 2 4.71 12.02 12.24
CA THR A 2 4.49 12.29 10.80
C THR A 2 3.01 12.17 10.47
N TYR A 3 2.42 13.28 10.04
CA TYR A 3 1.06 13.37 9.51
C TYR A 3 1.10 14.05 8.15
N TRP A 4 -0.07 14.22 7.55
CA TRP A 4 -0.25 14.94 6.32
C TRP A 4 -1.68 15.47 6.24
N CYS A 5 -1.90 16.47 5.41
CA CYS A 5 -3.23 17.01 5.12
C CYS A 5 -3.50 16.91 3.63
N HIS A 6 -4.78 16.77 3.28
CA HIS A 6 -5.23 16.79 1.90
C HIS A 6 -6.66 17.30 1.82
N SER A 7 -7.07 17.72 0.63
CA SER A 7 -8.46 18.08 0.39
C SER A 7 -9.38 16.85 0.47
N HIS A 8 -10.50 17.04 1.16
CA HIS A 8 -11.61 16.08 1.20
C HIS A 8 -12.77 16.49 0.26
N SER A 9 -12.50 17.34 -0.73
CA SER A 9 -13.48 17.78 -1.71
C SER A 9 -13.20 17.19 -3.10
N GLY A 10 -14.10 16.33 -3.58
CA GLY A 10 -14.02 15.71 -4.90
C GLY A 10 -12.68 15.01 -5.11
N PHE A 11 -11.99 15.36 -6.20
CA PHE A 11 -10.68 14.80 -6.57
C PHE A 11 -9.55 15.82 -6.48
N GLN A 12 -9.67 16.82 -5.60
CA GLN A 12 -8.65 17.86 -5.46
C GLN A 12 -7.31 17.32 -4.94
N GLU A 13 -7.34 16.29 -4.08
CA GLU A 13 -6.14 15.63 -3.57
C GLU A 13 -5.32 15.00 -4.71
N GLN A 14 -5.95 14.21 -5.61
CA GLN A 14 -5.30 13.70 -6.83
C GLN A 14 -4.72 14.78 -7.77
N ARG A 15 -5.14 16.04 -7.60
CA ARG A 15 -4.65 17.19 -8.39
C ARG A 15 -3.56 17.99 -7.66
N GLY A 16 -3.02 17.47 -6.56
CA GLY A 16 -1.91 18.08 -5.85
C GLY A 16 -2.31 18.89 -4.61
N LEU A 17 -3.58 18.89 -4.19
CA LEU A 17 -4.01 19.64 -3.01
C LEU A 17 -3.80 18.81 -1.72
N TYR A 18 -2.54 18.62 -1.37
CA TYR A 18 -2.07 17.90 -0.18
C TYR A 18 -0.73 18.48 0.30
N GLY A 19 -0.31 18.09 1.50
CA GLY A 19 1.02 18.41 2.01
C GLY A 19 1.38 17.67 3.29
N PRO A 20 2.67 17.51 3.58
CA PRO A 20 3.13 16.91 4.83
C PRO A 20 2.82 17.83 6.02
N LEU A 21 2.51 17.22 7.17
CA LEU A 21 2.30 17.88 8.44
C LEU A 21 3.16 17.17 9.50
N VAL A 22 4.32 17.74 9.81
CA VAL A 22 5.20 17.22 10.86
C VAL A 22 4.89 17.92 12.17
N ILE A 23 4.58 17.15 13.21
CA ILE A 23 4.38 17.65 14.57
C ILE A 23 5.61 17.27 15.39
N GLU A 24 6.41 18.27 15.78
CA GLU A 24 7.58 18.03 16.62
C GLU A 24 7.19 17.58 18.02
N PRO A 25 7.93 16.62 18.60
CA PRO A 25 7.66 16.13 19.94
C PRO A 25 8.11 17.17 20.97
N ARG A 26 7.33 17.31 22.04
CA ARG A 26 7.69 18.19 23.17
C ARG A 26 8.84 17.62 24.00
N GLU A 27 8.89 16.30 24.10
CA GLU A 27 9.90 15.54 24.82
C GLU A 27 10.83 14.84 23.83
N PRO A 28 12.08 14.51 24.20
CA PRO A 28 12.98 13.76 23.33
C PRO A 28 12.37 12.46 22.82
N GLU A 29 12.61 12.15 21.55
CA GLU A 29 12.15 10.90 20.94
C GLU A 29 12.90 9.69 21.53
N PRO A 30 12.31 8.49 21.52
CA PRO A 30 12.96 7.28 22.04
C PRO A 30 14.06 6.72 21.11
N PHE A 31 14.49 7.49 20.12
CA PHE A 31 15.51 7.16 19.13
C PHE A 31 16.24 8.44 18.71
N GLU A 32 17.40 8.26 18.10
CA GLU A 32 18.33 9.33 17.78
C GLU A 32 18.63 9.34 16.28
N TYR A 33 18.73 10.53 15.70
CA TYR A 33 19.04 10.75 14.28
C TYR A 33 19.77 12.09 14.11
N ASP A 34 20.59 12.17 13.06
CA ASP A 34 21.41 13.35 12.77
C ASP A 34 20.76 14.25 11.71
N ARG A 35 19.88 13.66 10.89
CA ARG A 35 19.21 14.33 9.78
C ARG A 35 17.83 13.74 9.54
N GLU A 36 16.95 14.56 9.02
CA GLU A 36 15.62 14.16 8.61
C GLU A 36 15.29 14.61 7.19
N HIS A 37 14.56 13.77 6.45
CA HIS A 37 13.87 14.14 5.21
C HIS A 37 12.43 13.63 5.22
N VAL A 38 11.52 14.43 4.65
CA VAL A 38 10.17 13.97 4.32
C VAL A 38 10.19 13.34 2.93
N VAL A 39 9.58 12.16 2.79
CA VAL A 39 9.42 11.44 1.54
C VAL A 39 7.93 11.21 1.31
N MET A 40 7.30 12.11 0.55
CA MET A 40 5.91 12.01 0.15
C MET A 40 5.78 11.31 -1.19
N LEU A 41 5.14 10.14 -1.18
CA LEU A 41 4.83 9.32 -2.34
C LEU A 41 3.41 9.65 -2.82
N THR A 42 3.26 9.92 -4.11
CA THR A 42 1.95 10.20 -4.73
C THR A 42 1.85 9.53 -6.10
N ASP A 43 0.63 9.34 -6.60
CA ASP A 43 0.36 9.01 -7.99
C ASP A 43 -0.21 10.23 -8.73
N TRP A 44 0.16 10.38 -9.99
CA TRP A 44 -0.27 11.47 -10.85
C TRP A 44 -0.82 10.94 -12.16
N THR A 45 -1.88 11.55 -12.66
CA THR A 45 -2.45 11.25 -13.98
C THR A 45 -2.71 12.54 -14.75
N ASP A 46 -2.40 12.54 -16.04
CA ASP A 46 -2.78 13.61 -16.96
C ASP A 46 -4.26 13.49 -17.40
N GLU A 47 -4.89 12.35 -17.14
CA GLU A 47 -6.32 12.17 -17.32
C GLU A 47 -7.10 12.81 -16.16
N SER A 48 -8.27 13.39 -16.43
CA SER A 48 -9.09 13.94 -15.35
C SER A 48 -9.50 12.83 -14.36
N PRO A 49 -9.34 13.03 -13.04
CA PRO A 49 -9.75 12.05 -12.03
C PRO A 49 -11.21 11.60 -12.16
N GLU A 50 -12.11 12.52 -12.53
CA GLU A 50 -13.52 12.23 -12.79
C GLU A 50 -13.70 11.21 -13.92
N ARG A 51 -12.86 11.28 -14.95
CA ARG A 51 -12.91 10.38 -16.10
C ARG A 51 -12.29 9.03 -15.77
N VAL A 52 -11.19 9.01 -15.00
CA VAL A 52 -10.64 7.78 -14.42
C VAL A 52 -11.72 7.06 -13.61
N PHE A 53 -12.36 7.75 -12.67
CA PHE A 53 -13.43 7.21 -11.85
C PHE A 53 -14.63 6.73 -12.67
N ALA A 54 -15.07 7.51 -13.66
CA ALA A 54 -16.19 7.13 -14.53
C ALA A 54 -15.90 5.87 -15.37
N LYS A 55 -14.64 5.65 -15.78
CA LYS A 55 -14.23 4.40 -16.46
C LYS A 55 -14.27 3.22 -15.50
N LEU A 56 -13.69 3.36 -14.30
CA LEU A 56 -13.69 2.31 -13.28
C LEU A 56 -15.11 1.89 -12.87
N LYS A 57 -16.04 2.85 -12.75
CA LYS A 57 -17.46 2.55 -12.47
C LYS A 57 -18.15 1.76 -13.58
N LYS A 58 -17.70 1.87 -14.82
CA LYS A 58 -18.25 1.12 -15.97
C LYS A 58 -17.58 -0.24 -16.13
N ARG A 59 -16.28 -0.31 -15.83
CA ARG A 59 -15.44 -1.50 -16.01
C ARG A 59 -14.24 -1.41 -15.06
N SER A 60 -14.21 -2.26 -14.04
CA SER A 60 -13.16 -2.24 -13.00
C SER A 60 -11.78 -2.55 -13.55
N ASP A 61 -11.67 -3.45 -14.54
CA ASP A 61 -10.41 -3.87 -15.16
C ASP A 61 -9.94 -2.95 -16.31
N TYR A 62 -10.50 -1.73 -16.43
CA TYR A 62 -10.26 -0.86 -17.60
C TYR A 62 -8.78 -0.54 -17.84
N TYR A 63 -8.01 -0.31 -16.77
CA TYR A 63 -6.58 0.00 -16.86
C TYR A 63 -5.69 -1.22 -16.64
N ASN A 64 -6.27 -2.41 -16.61
CA ASN A 64 -5.55 -3.66 -16.48
C ASN A 64 -5.31 -4.29 -17.86
N PHE A 65 -4.17 -3.95 -18.45
CA PHE A 65 -3.71 -4.50 -19.72
C PHE A 65 -2.94 -5.82 -19.57
N GLN A 66 -2.64 -6.25 -18.34
CA GLN A 66 -1.86 -7.44 -18.06
C GLN A 66 -2.76 -8.66 -17.87
N GLN A 67 -3.56 -8.97 -18.89
CA GLN A 67 -4.50 -10.08 -18.87
C GLN A 67 -3.80 -11.43 -19.13
N ARG A 68 -4.40 -12.55 -18.72
CA ARG A 68 -3.91 -13.89 -19.07
C ARG A 68 -4.01 -14.11 -20.59
N THR A 69 -2.96 -14.66 -21.18
CA THR A 69 -2.87 -14.97 -22.61
C THR A 69 -3.11 -16.46 -22.90
N VAL A 70 -3.16 -16.82 -24.19
CA VAL A 70 -3.15 -18.23 -24.63
C VAL A 70 -1.81 -18.90 -24.30
N GLY A 71 -0.69 -18.17 -24.38
CA GLY A 71 0.62 -18.67 -23.98
C GLY A 71 0.67 -19.02 -22.48
N ASP A 72 0.06 -18.18 -21.65
CA ASP A 72 -0.07 -18.45 -20.21
C ASP A 72 -0.85 -19.76 -19.96
N PHE A 73 -1.92 -20.03 -20.72
CA PHE A 73 -2.67 -21.29 -20.60
C PHE A 73 -1.82 -22.53 -20.83
N PHE A 74 -1.04 -22.55 -21.91
CA PHE A 74 -0.20 -23.71 -22.22
C PHE A 74 0.90 -23.91 -21.18
N ARG A 75 1.42 -22.83 -20.61
CA ARG A 75 2.34 -22.91 -19.48
C ARG A 75 1.66 -23.52 -18.26
N ASP A 76 0.47 -23.05 -17.90
CA ASP A 76 -0.31 -23.58 -16.77
C ASP A 76 -0.58 -25.08 -16.95
N VAL A 77 -1.04 -25.51 -18.14
CA VAL A 77 -1.26 -26.93 -18.46
C VAL A 77 0.02 -27.75 -18.31
N ARG A 78 1.18 -27.20 -18.69
CA ARG A 78 2.48 -27.87 -18.56
C ARG A 78 2.93 -27.99 -17.11
N THR A 79 2.61 -27.02 -16.25
CA THR A 79 3.07 -27.00 -14.86
C THR A 79 2.17 -27.77 -13.91
N GLN A 80 0.85 -27.70 -14.10
CA GLN A 80 -0.13 -28.29 -13.16
C GLN A 80 -1.08 -29.32 -13.80
N GLY A 81 -0.99 -29.53 -15.12
CA GLY A 81 -1.88 -30.45 -15.85
C GLY A 81 -3.16 -29.78 -16.36
N LEU A 82 -3.77 -30.39 -17.38
CA LEU A 82 -4.92 -29.83 -18.09
C LEU A 82 -6.16 -29.70 -17.20
N LYS A 83 -6.44 -30.72 -16.38
CA LYS A 83 -7.62 -30.74 -15.50
C LYS A 83 -7.60 -29.57 -14.52
N ASP A 84 -6.47 -29.39 -13.84
CA ASP A 84 -6.34 -28.39 -12.79
C ASP A 84 -6.23 -26.97 -13.38
N ALA A 85 -5.58 -26.81 -14.54
CA ALA A 85 -5.57 -25.54 -15.26
C ALA A 85 -6.96 -25.10 -15.74
N LEU A 86 -7.81 -26.04 -16.16
CA LEU A 86 -9.19 -25.74 -16.52
C LEU A 86 -10.05 -25.44 -15.29
N ALA A 87 -9.85 -26.15 -14.18
CA ALA A 87 -10.55 -25.91 -12.93
C ALA A 87 -10.22 -24.51 -12.36
N ASP A 88 -8.94 -24.14 -12.29
CA ASP A 88 -8.50 -22.80 -11.86
C ASP A 88 -9.14 -21.71 -12.71
N ARG A 89 -9.09 -21.84 -14.05
CA ARG A 89 -9.71 -20.86 -14.96
C ARG A 89 -11.22 -20.76 -14.77
N LYS A 90 -11.90 -21.89 -14.53
CA LYS A 90 -13.33 -21.90 -14.26
C LYS A 90 -13.65 -21.14 -12.97
N MET A 91 -12.91 -21.38 -11.90
CA MET A 91 -13.12 -20.70 -10.62
C MET A 91 -12.94 -19.18 -10.73
N TRP A 92 -11.85 -18.71 -11.36
CA TRP A 92 -11.65 -17.27 -11.63
C TRP A 92 -12.77 -16.67 -12.47
N GLY A 93 -13.24 -17.41 -13.49
CA GLY A 93 -14.35 -17.00 -14.34
C GLY A 93 -15.70 -16.91 -13.61
N GLU A 94 -15.99 -17.85 -12.71
CA GLU A 94 -17.20 -17.86 -11.89
C GLU A 94 -17.22 -16.72 -10.86
N MET A 95 -16.07 -16.43 -10.25
CA MET A 95 -15.89 -15.26 -9.37
C MET A 95 -15.91 -13.93 -10.15
N ARG A 96 -15.76 -13.97 -11.49
CA ARG A 96 -15.63 -12.80 -12.36
C ARG A 96 -14.46 -11.90 -11.94
N MET A 97 -13.36 -12.52 -11.54
CA MET A 97 -12.14 -11.84 -11.10
C MET A 97 -10.98 -12.19 -12.02
N ASN A 98 -10.03 -11.26 -12.14
CA ASN A 98 -8.77 -11.51 -12.83
C ASN A 98 -7.65 -11.73 -11.78
N PRO A 99 -6.92 -12.87 -11.82
CA PRO A 99 -5.80 -13.12 -10.91
C PRO A 99 -4.62 -12.16 -11.08
N ARG A 100 -4.62 -11.36 -12.14
CA ARG A 100 -3.67 -10.28 -12.40
C ARG A 100 -4.31 -8.91 -12.16
N ASP A 101 -5.30 -8.78 -11.28
CA ASP A 101 -5.89 -7.50 -10.92
C ASP A 101 -5.43 -7.10 -9.51
N LEU A 102 -4.31 -6.38 -9.44
CA LEU A 102 -3.66 -5.97 -8.18
C LEU A 102 -3.86 -4.48 -7.87
N ALA A 103 -4.21 -3.68 -8.88
CA ALA A 103 -4.51 -2.27 -8.76
C ALA A 103 -5.49 -1.88 -9.88
N ASP A 104 -6.50 -1.08 -9.55
CA ASP A 104 -7.53 -0.63 -10.52
C ASP A 104 -6.98 0.30 -11.61
N VAL A 105 -5.91 1.05 -11.30
CA VAL A 105 -5.21 1.96 -12.20
C VAL A 105 -3.72 1.67 -12.06
N SER A 106 -3.09 1.42 -13.20
CA SER A 106 -1.69 1.02 -13.29
C SER A 106 -0.80 2.17 -13.78
N GLY A 107 0.51 1.92 -13.84
CA GLY A 107 1.52 2.78 -14.45
C GLY A 107 1.30 3.05 -15.95
N TYR A 108 0.27 2.45 -16.58
CA TYR A 108 -0.21 2.88 -17.89
C TYR A 108 -0.77 4.32 -17.87
N THR A 109 -1.51 4.66 -16.81
CA THR A 109 -2.12 5.98 -16.62
C THR A 109 -1.39 6.80 -15.57
N TYR A 110 -0.86 6.13 -14.53
CA TYR A 110 -0.17 6.82 -13.45
C TYR A 110 1.31 7.02 -13.70
N THR A 111 1.77 8.22 -13.35
CA THR A 111 3.17 8.51 -13.06
C THR A 111 3.31 8.59 -11.54
N TYR A 112 4.21 7.78 -10.97
CA TYR A 112 4.45 7.76 -9.53
C TYR A 112 5.52 8.78 -9.17
N LEU A 113 5.25 9.61 -8.17
CA LEU A 113 6.09 10.75 -7.80
C LEU A 113 6.68 10.56 -6.40
N MET A 114 7.89 11.07 -6.22
CA MET A 114 8.53 11.23 -4.91
C MET A 114 8.77 12.72 -4.69
N ASN A 115 8.17 13.29 -3.65
CA ASN A 115 8.20 14.72 -3.34
C ASN A 115 7.79 15.59 -4.55
N GLY A 116 6.77 15.15 -5.30
CA GLY A 116 6.29 15.84 -6.50
C GLY A 116 7.20 15.71 -7.73
N VAL A 117 8.27 14.91 -7.66
CA VAL A 117 9.23 14.71 -8.75
C VAL A 117 9.05 13.32 -9.35
N ALA A 118 8.93 13.25 -10.67
CA ALA A 118 8.88 11.99 -11.42
C ALA A 118 10.24 11.26 -11.36
N PRO A 119 10.31 9.93 -11.60
CA PRO A 119 11.55 9.16 -11.44
C PRO A 119 12.73 9.70 -12.26
N ALA A 120 12.48 10.21 -13.46
CA ALA A 120 13.51 10.81 -14.30
C ALA A 120 14.10 12.11 -13.73
N GLY A 121 13.31 12.85 -12.94
CA GLY A 121 13.74 14.06 -12.23
C GLY A 121 14.65 13.74 -11.04
N ASN A 122 14.39 12.61 -10.35
CA ASN A 122 15.16 12.11 -9.20
C ASN A 122 15.32 13.14 -8.08
N TRP A 123 14.35 13.20 -7.18
CA TRP A 123 14.48 13.94 -5.93
C TRP A 123 15.73 13.48 -5.16
N THR A 124 16.47 14.42 -4.55
CA THR A 124 17.71 14.11 -3.81
C THR A 124 17.60 14.56 -2.35
N GLY A 125 17.89 13.67 -1.41
CA GLY A 125 18.03 13.95 0.02
C GLY A 125 19.49 13.86 0.45
N LEU A 126 20.07 14.91 1.00
CA LEU A 126 21.49 14.89 1.36
C LEU A 126 21.77 14.06 2.61
N PHE A 127 22.96 13.46 2.74
CA PHE A 127 23.46 12.87 3.98
C PHE A 127 24.98 13.06 4.11
N LYS A 128 25.55 12.90 5.31
CA LYS A 128 26.99 12.68 5.47
C LYS A 128 27.27 11.23 5.83
N PRO A 129 28.35 10.60 5.33
CA PRO A 129 28.64 9.21 5.63
C PRO A 129 28.62 8.92 7.14
N GLY A 130 27.84 7.92 7.55
CA GLY A 130 27.66 7.53 8.95
C GLY A 130 26.59 8.32 9.73
N GLU A 131 25.91 9.30 9.12
CA GLU A 131 24.71 9.92 9.73
C GLU A 131 23.58 8.88 9.84
N ARG A 132 22.86 8.92 10.96
CA ARG A 132 21.52 8.34 11.07
C ARG A 132 20.53 9.29 10.41
N VAL A 133 19.98 8.88 9.29
CA VAL A 133 19.01 9.66 8.53
C VAL A 133 17.62 9.10 8.79
N ARG A 134 16.74 9.94 9.33
CA ARG A 134 15.30 9.65 9.43
C ARG A 134 14.62 10.02 8.12
N LEU A 135 13.90 9.07 7.55
CA LEU A 135 13.03 9.24 6.39
C LEU A 135 11.58 9.13 6.86
N ARG A 136 10.83 10.23 6.76
CA ARG A 136 9.40 10.28 7.06
C ARG A 136 8.61 9.97 5.80
N PHE A 137 8.24 8.72 5.61
CA PHE A 137 7.43 8.28 4.48
C PHE A 137 5.96 8.63 4.70
N ILE A 138 5.35 9.21 3.68
CA ILE A 138 3.92 9.51 3.62
C ILE A 138 3.42 8.97 2.28
N ASN A 139 2.39 8.13 2.29
CA ASN A 139 1.71 7.77 1.04
C ASN A 139 0.44 8.61 0.88
N GLY A 140 0.58 9.72 0.14
CA GLY A 140 -0.53 10.60 -0.23
C GLY A 140 -1.09 10.29 -1.62
N SER A 141 -1.06 9.03 -2.04
CA SER A 141 -1.57 8.60 -3.33
C SER A 141 -3.08 8.40 -3.30
N ALA A 142 -3.73 8.62 -4.44
CA ALA A 142 -5.14 8.39 -4.63
C ALA A 142 -5.54 6.92 -4.38
N MET A 143 -4.67 5.99 -4.75
CA MET A 143 -4.95 4.55 -4.65
C MET A 143 -3.73 3.63 -4.65
N SER A 144 -2.54 4.15 -4.97
CA SER A 144 -1.36 3.30 -5.16
C SER A 144 -0.73 2.87 -3.85
N TYR A 145 -0.48 1.57 -3.72
CA TYR A 145 0.33 1.01 -2.63
C TYR A 145 1.76 0.84 -3.13
N PHE A 146 2.73 1.15 -2.29
CA PHE A 146 4.14 1.03 -2.64
C PHE A 146 4.87 0.04 -1.76
N ASP A 147 5.74 -0.75 -2.38
CA ASP A 147 6.80 -1.48 -1.70
C ASP A 147 8.08 -0.64 -1.75
N VAL A 148 8.54 -0.22 -0.58
CA VAL A 148 9.64 0.72 -0.41
C VAL A 148 10.89 -0.02 0.05
N ARG A 149 11.97 0.13 -0.70
CA ARG A 149 13.30 -0.41 -0.39
C ARG A 149 14.41 0.57 -0.75
N ILE A 150 15.54 0.43 -0.06
CA ILE A 150 16.76 1.18 -0.36
C ILE A 150 17.91 0.17 -0.48
N PRO A 151 18.19 -0.36 -1.67
CA PRO A 151 19.21 -1.39 -1.84
C PRO A 151 20.56 -0.96 -1.26
N GLY A 152 21.13 -1.82 -0.41
CA GLY A 152 22.36 -1.55 0.31
C GLY A 152 22.18 -0.95 1.71
N LEU A 153 20.94 -0.61 2.12
CA LEU A 153 20.63 -0.14 3.48
C LEU A 153 19.55 -0.99 4.13
N LYS A 154 19.72 -1.25 5.44
CA LYS A 154 18.67 -1.78 6.29
C LYS A 154 17.76 -0.65 6.73
N LEU A 155 16.45 -0.89 6.71
CA LEU A 155 15.42 0.07 7.11
C LEU A 155 14.98 -0.25 8.54
N THR A 156 15.16 0.67 9.47
CA THR A 156 14.64 0.50 10.84
C THR A 156 13.38 1.32 11.02
N VAL A 157 12.21 0.68 11.01
CA VAL A 157 10.92 1.34 11.24
C VAL A 157 10.81 1.68 12.72
N VAL A 158 10.58 2.95 13.05
CA VAL A 158 10.52 3.45 14.44
C VAL A 158 9.20 4.15 14.78
N ALA A 159 8.42 4.55 13.78
CA ALA A 159 7.06 5.04 13.97
C ALA A 159 6.14 4.61 12.82
N ALA A 160 4.85 4.46 13.13
CA ALA A 160 3.78 4.22 12.18
C ALA A 160 2.58 5.09 12.56
N ASP A 161 1.98 5.78 11.59
CA ASP A 161 0.80 6.65 11.76
C ASP A 161 0.95 7.66 12.92
N GLY A 162 2.15 8.25 13.00
CA GLY A 162 2.51 9.24 14.00
C GLY A 162 2.75 8.69 15.42
N GLN A 163 2.63 7.38 15.63
CA GLN A 163 2.91 6.70 16.91
C GLN A 163 4.25 5.97 16.87
N TYR A 164 5.00 6.02 17.98
CA TYR A 164 6.21 5.23 18.10
C TYR A 164 5.90 3.74 18.17
N VAL A 165 6.74 2.94 17.55
CA VAL A 165 6.67 1.48 17.60
C VAL A 165 7.97 0.92 18.15
N HIS A 166 7.95 -0.35 18.56
CA HIS A 166 9.20 -1.07 18.80
C HIS A 166 10.00 -1.14 17.50
N PRO A 167 11.29 -0.75 17.49
CA PRO A 167 12.07 -0.73 16.26
C PRO A 167 12.11 -2.08 15.55
N VAL A 168 11.77 -2.09 14.26
CA VAL A 168 11.80 -3.30 13.42
C VAL A 168 12.72 -3.08 12.23
N ALA A 169 13.74 -3.92 12.12
CA ALA A 169 14.68 -3.89 10.99
C ALA A 169 14.14 -4.72 9.82
N VAL A 170 13.87 -4.08 8.69
CA VAL A 170 13.36 -4.68 7.45
C VAL A 170 14.24 -4.32 6.25
N ASP A 171 14.15 -5.11 5.17
CA ASP A 171 14.78 -4.77 3.89
C ASP A 171 13.82 -4.00 2.97
N GLU A 172 12.53 -4.23 3.16
CA GLU A 172 11.43 -3.64 2.42
C GLU A 172 10.21 -3.54 3.34
N PHE A 173 9.38 -2.53 3.14
CA PHE A 173 8.06 -2.43 3.74
C PHE A 173 7.03 -1.98 2.71
N ARG A 174 5.78 -2.41 2.88
CA ARG A 174 4.65 -1.91 2.11
C ARG A 174 4.01 -0.73 2.83
N ILE A 175 3.66 0.30 2.09
CA ILE A 175 2.90 1.46 2.58
C ILE A 175 1.62 1.63 1.75
N ALA A 176 0.47 1.49 2.42
CA ALA A 176 -0.84 1.72 1.83
C ALA A 176 -1.17 3.21 1.75
N THR A 177 -2.18 3.57 0.97
CA THR A 177 -2.68 4.95 0.92
C THR A 177 -3.02 5.45 2.33
N ALA A 178 -2.61 6.69 2.60
CA ALA A 178 -2.77 7.43 3.85
C ALA A 178 -1.88 7.03 5.03
N GLU A 179 -1.18 5.89 4.95
CA GLU A 179 -0.24 5.49 6.00
C GLU A 179 0.98 6.41 6.05
N THR A 180 1.57 6.52 7.24
CA THR A 180 2.89 7.15 7.44
C THR A 180 3.84 6.22 8.18
N TYR A 181 5.10 6.22 7.79
CA TYR A 181 6.16 5.47 8.47
C TYR A 181 7.39 6.35 8.66
N ASP A 182 7.98 6.30 9.85
CA ASP A 182 9.30 6.89 10.08
C ASP A 182 10.33 5.77 10.12
N VAL A 183 11.35 5.91 9.27
CA VAL A 183 12.39 4.89 9.07
C VAL A 183 13.75 5.52 9.29
N ILE A 184 14.59 4.90 10.10
CA ILE A 184 16.00 5.27 10.26
C ILE A 184 16.85 4.41 9.34
N VAL A 185 17.77 5.06 8.63
CA VAL A 185 18.82 4.42 7.83
C VAL A 185 20.19 5.01 8.18
N GLU A 186 21.23 4.20 8.04
CA GLU A 186 22.63 4.58 8.33
C GLU A 186 23.50 4.41 7.08
N PRO A 187 23.43 5.35 6.12
CA PRO A 187 24.20 5.27 4.89
C PRO A 187 25.71 5.36 5.12
N SER A 188 26.42 4.30 4.70
CA SER A 188 27.88 4.21 4.74
C SER A 188 28.42 3.39 3.57
N GLY A 189 29.67 3.65 3.19
CA GLY A 189 30.38 2.90 2.14
C GLY A 189 29.99 3.21 0.68
N GLN A 190 28.96 4.03 0.43
CA GLN A 190 28.62 4.54 -0.90
C GLN A 190 28.23 6.02 -0.82
N ASP A 191 28.40 6.73 -1.94
CA ASP A 191 28.09 8.16 -2.04
C ASP A 191 26.60 8.44 -2.30
N ALA A 192 25.85 7.43 -2.73
CA ALA A 192 24.44 7.56 -3.07
C ALA A 192 23.69 6.22 -2.95
N PHE A 193 22.43 6.27 -2.54
CA PHE A 193 21.52 5.13 -2.47
C PHE A 193 20.15 5.52 -3.04
N THR A 194 19.56 4.67 -3.88
CA THR A 194 18.23 4.92 -4.46
C THR A 194 17.14 4.53 -3.47
N ILE A 195 16.28 5.48 -3.12
CA ILE A 195 14.98 5.18 -2.54
C ILE A 195 14.07 4.72 -3.67
N PHE A 196 13.65 3.47 -3.64
CA PHE A 196 12.83 2.85 -4.66
C PHE A 196 11.48 2.48 -4.06
N ALA A 197 10.39 3.05 -4.60
CA ALA A 197 9.02 2.80 -4.17
C ALA A 197 8.23 2.22 -5.34
N GLN A 198 8.14 0.89 -5.40
CA GLN A 198 7.51 0.17 -6.49
C GLN A 198 6.01 0.04 -6.28
N SER A 199 5.19 0.24 -7.32
CA SER A 199 3.76 -0.04 -7.22
C SER A 199 3.51 -1.53 -6.93
N MET A 200 2.51 -1.83 -6.10
CA MET A 200 2.15 -3.20 -5.71
C MET A 200 1.81 -4.09 -6.92
N ASP A 201 1.25 -3.52 -7.98
CA ASP A 201 0.93 -4.22 -9.22
C ASP A 201 2.11 -4.41 -10.18
N ARG A 202 3.30 -3.91 -9.80
CA ARG A 202 4.58 -4.01 -10.52
C ARG A 202 4.58 -3.33 -11.90
N THR A 203 3.73 -2.33 -12.11
CA THR A 203 3.62 -1.62 -13.39
C THR A 203 4.42 -0.32 -13.45
N GLY A 204 4.94 0.16 -12.32
CA GLY A 204 5.91 1.25 -12.29
C GLY A 204 6.45 1.51 -10.89
N PHE A 205 7.12 2.65 -10.71
CA PHE A 205 7.76 3.01 -9.46
C PHE A 205 7.93 4.53 -9.34
N ALA A 206 8.03 5.02 -8.11
CA ALA A 206 8.63 6.30 -7.77
C ALA A 206 10.09 6.08 -7.34
N ALA A 207 10.99 7.01 -7.66
CA ALA A 207 12.38 6.94 -7.26
C ALA A 207 12.97 8.31 -6.92
N GLY A 208 13.83 8.30 -5.89
CA GLY A 208 14.71 9.40 -5.53
C GLY A 208 16.03 8.82 -5.00
N THR A 209 16.97 9.69 -4.65
CA THR A 209 18.30 9.30 -4.19
C THR A 209 18.61 9.99 -2.86
N ILE A 210 19.12 9.27 -1.87
CA ILE A 210 19.85 9.91 -0.78
C ILE A 210 21.34 9.92 -1.14
N ALA A 211 22.01 11.05 -1.03
CA ALA A 211 23.38 11.22 -1.52
C ALA A 211 24.23 12.18 -0.68
N VAL A 212 25.55 12.06 -0.78
CA VAL A 212 26.49 12.98 -0.10
C VAL A 212 26.52 14.39 -0.70
N ARG A 213 25.98 14.56 -1.91
CA ARG A 213 25.84 15.84 -2.61
C ARG A 213 24.77 15.77 -3.69
N GLU A 214 24.28 16.94 -4.08
CA GLU A 214 23.31 17.08 -5.18
C GLU A 214 23.82 16.51 -6.51
N GLY A 215 22.87 16.05 -7.33
CA GLY A 215 23.10 15.56 -8.69
C GLY A 215 23.69 14.15 -8.80
N LEU A 216 23.97 13.49 -7.67
CA LEU A 216 24.31 12.06 -7.67
C LEU A 216 23.06 11.21 -7.89
N ARG A 217 23.24 10.09 -8.59
CA ARG A 217 22.21 9.07 -8.82
C ARG A 217 22.83 7.70 -8.60
N ALA A 218 22.16 6.87 -7.81
CA ALA A 218 22.49 5.46 -7.71
C ALA A 218 21.69 4.65 -8.76
N VAL A 219 22.04 3.37 -8.90
CA VAL A 219 21.36 2.47 -9.84
C VAL A 219 19.92 2.27 -9.38
N VAL A 220 18.98 2.52 -10.29
CA VAL A 220 17.56 2.23 -10.07
C VAL A 220 17.34 0.72 -10.23
N PRO A 221 16.75 0.03 -9.24
CA PRO A 221 16.41 -1.38 -9.35
C PRO A 221 15.48 -1.70 -10.53
N GLU A 222 15.60 -2.92 -11.05
CA GLU A 222 14.58 -3.45 -11.96
C GLU A 222 13.27 -3.70 -11.22
N LEU A 223 12.16 -3.65 -11.97
CA LEU A 223 10.85 -4.00 -11.44
C LEU A 223 10.80 -5.52 -11.16
N ASP A 224 10.36 -5.87 -9.95
CA ASP A 224 10.05 -7.27 -9.62
C ASP A 224 8.97 -7.85 -10.54
N SER A 225 9.03 -9.17 -10.74
CA SER A 225 7.99 -9.88 -11.48
C SER A 225 6.65 -9.79 -10.76
N ARG A 226 5.58 -9.58 -11.51
CA ARG A 226 4.23 -9.52 -10.97
C ARG A 226 3.79 -10.85 -10.35
N ALA A 227 3.23 -10.76 -9.14
CA ALA A 227 2.61 -11.90 -8.49
C ALA A 227 1.29 -12.29 -9.20
N MET A 228 1.04 -13.59 -9.26
CA MET A 228 -0.24 -14.14 -9.67
C MET A 228 -1.04 -14.45 -8.41
N LEU A 229 -2.24 -13.88 -8.29
CA LEU A 229 -3.14 -14.27 -7.21
C LEU A 229 -3.57 -15.73 -7.42
N THR A 230 -3.71 -16.41 -6.30
CA THR A 230 -4.14 -17.80 -6.18
C THR A 230 -5.49 -17.86 -5.46
N MET A 231 -6.11 -19.04 -5.45
CA MET A 231 -7.33 -19.24 -4.65
C MET A 231 -7.08 -19.08 -3.15
N ALA A 232 -5.85 -19.26 -2.67
CA ALA A 232 -5.50 -18.99 -1.27
C ALA A 232 -5.64 -17.50 -0.94
N ASP A 233 -5.22 -16.62 -1.85
CA ASP A 233 -5.36 -15.15 -1.70
C ASP A 233 -6.82 -14.70 -1.69
N MET A 234 -7.71 -15.50 -2.28
CA MET A 234 -9.16 -15.31 -2.26
C MET A 234 -9.84 -15.93 -1.03
N GLY A 235 -9.08 -16.49 -0.08
CA GLY A 235 -9.61 -17.16 1.10
C GLY A 235 -10.14 -18.58 0.85
N HIS A 236 -9.87 -19.16 -0.33
CA HIS A 236 -10.34 -20.48 -0.75
C HIS A 236 -9.26 -21.58 -0.69
N GLY A 237 -8.09 -21.30 -0.09
CA GLY A 237 -6.95 -22.23 -0.02
C GLY A 237 -7.17 -23.53 0.77
N GLY A 238 -8.30 -23.66 1.49
CA GLY A 238 -8.60 -24.82 2.34
C GLY A 238 -9.45 -25.93 1.70
N MET A 239 -9.94 -25.78 0.48
CA MET A 239 -10.91 -26.72 -0.15
C MET A 239 -10.26 -27.98 -0.78
N GLY A 240 -9.11 -28.42 -0.27
CA GLY A 240 -8.27 -29.44 -0.92
C GLY A 240 -8.16 -30.80 -0.22
N HIS A 241 -8.63 -30.98 1.03
CA HIS A 241 -8.31 -32.20 1.80
C HIS A 241 -9.37 -32.71 2.80
N GLU A 242 -10.67 -32.45 2.62
CA GLU A 242 -11.71 -33.11 3.45
C GLU A 242 -12.94 -33.50 2.62
N MET A 243 -12.79 -34.43 1.67
CA MET A 243 -13.93 -35.16 1.09
C MET A 243 -13.58 -36.65 0.97
N GLY A 244 -13.24 -37.26 2.11
CA GLY A 244 -12.80 -38.65 2.13
C GLY A 244 -12.85 -39.32 3.51
N ALA A 245 -13.99 -39.30 4.19
CA ALA A 245 -14.34 -40.30 5.21
C ALA A 245 -15.81 -40.11 5.67
N MET A 246 -16.77 -40.58 4.87
CA MET A 246 -18.10 -40.95 5.39
C MET A 246 -18.16 -42.47 5.42
N GLY A 247 -17.77 -43.05 6.55
CA GLY A 247 -17.89 -44.46 6.87
C GLY A 247 -18.50 -44.62 8.27
N ASN A 248 -19.71 -45.19 8.31
CA ASN A 248 -20.57 -45.45 9.47
C ASN A 248 -19.86 -45.94 10.73
N GLU A 249 -20.26 -45.41 11.89
CA GLU A 249 -20.82 -46.21 12.99
C GLU A 249 -21.59 -45.30 13.99
N ALA A 250 -22.58 -45.89 14.66
CA ALA A 250 -23.75 -45.24 15.24
C ALA A 250 -23.78 -45.21 16.78
N GLN A 251 -24.63 -44.31 17.31
CA GLN A 251 -25.20 -44.18 18.69
C GLN A 251 -24.24 -43.65 19.79
N ALA A 252 -24.60 -42.70 20.68
CA ALA A 252 -25.90 -42.18 21.11
C ALA A 252 -25.83 -40.77 21.76
N ALA A 253 -26.89 -39.98 21.53
CA ALA A 253 -27.61 -39.04 22.41
C ALA A 253 -26.88 -37.92 23.20
N ALA A 254 -27.19 -36.66 22.86
CA ALA A 254 -27.94 -35.73 23.73
C ALA A 254 -28.38 -34.47 22.93
N ALA A 255 -29.58 -33.99 23.23
CA ALA A 255 -30.29 -32.93 22.52
C ALA A 255 -29.85 -31.52 22.95
N GLN A 256 -29.79 -30.58 22.01
CA GLN A 256 -30.14 -29.16 22.24
C GLN A 256 -30.30 -28.39 20.92
N LYS A 257 -31.36 -27.56 20.87
CA LYS A 257 -31.81 -26.73 19.74
C LYS A 257 -30.80 -25.61 19.41
N PRO A 258 -30.76 -25.11 18.15
CA PRO A 258 -29.88 -24.00 17.80
C PRO A 258 -30.39 -22.67 18.39
N ALA A 259 -29.47 -21.90 18.97
CA ALA A 259 -29.68 -20.54 19.41
C ALA A 259 -29.37 -19.56 18.25
N ASP A 260 -30.23 -18.56 18.13
CA ASP A 260 -30.24 -17.45 17.19
C ASP A 260 -29.06 -16.48 17.45
N PRO A 261 -28.24 -16.07 16.45
CA PRO A 261 -27.04 -15.24 16.67
C PRO A 261 -27.31 -13.72 16.71
N HIS A 262 -28.54 -13.27 17.00
CA HIS A 262 -28.87 -11.84 17.12
C HIS A 262 -29.36 -11.46 18.51
N ALA A 263 -28.45 -11.43 19.49
CA ALA A 263 -28.73 -10.81 20.79
C ALA A 263 -27.46 -10.21 21.40
N GLY A 264 -27.40 -8.88 21.43
CA GLY A 264 -26.48 -8.13 22.28
C GLY A 264 -25.72 -7.05 21.52
N HIS A 265 -26.25 -5.81 21.54
CA HIS A 265 -25.58 -4.63 22.13
C HIS A 265 -26.51 -3.42 22.00
N THR A 266 -27.11 -3.07 23.13
CA THR A 266 -27.91 -1.86 23.37
C THR A 266 -27.01 -0.62 23.38
N MET A 267 -27.37 0.40 22.60
CA MET A 267 -26.73 1.72 22.59
C MET A 267 -27.15 2.54 23.83
N PRO A 268 -26.24 3.24 24.52
CA PRO A 268 -26.61 4.23 25.54
C PRO A 268 -27.11 5.54 24.89
N PRO A 269 -28.06 6.25 25.51
CA PRO A 269 -28.67 7.46 24.95
C PRO A 269 -27.76 8.70 25.03
N ALA A 270 -27.89 9.56 24.02
CA ALA A 270 -27.21 10.83 23.87
C ALA A 270 -27.59 11.83 24.98
N ALA A 271 -26.58 12.46 25.58
CA ALA A 271 -26.75 13.63 26.43
C ALA A 271 -26.68 14.91 25.58
N ALA A 272 -27.72 15.74 25.66
CA ALA A 272 -27.78 17.06 25.04
C ALA A 272 -26.95 18.07 25.86
N PRO A 273 -26.19 18.99 25.22
CA PRO A 273 -25.67 20.16 25.90
C PRO A 273 -26.65 21.34 25.77
N GLY A 274 -26.93 21.96 26.91
CA GLY A 274 -27.72 23.17 27.03
C GLY A 274 -27.03 24.40 26.42
N ASN A 275 -27.87 25.27 25.89
CA ASN A 275 -27.56 26.60 25.40
C ASN A 275 -27.11 27.52 26.54
N PRO A 276 -26.14 28.43 26.31
CA PRO A 276 -26.41 29.82 26.63
C PRO A 276 -26.12 30.76 25.46
N ALA A 277 -26.95 31.80 25.46
CA ALA A 277 -27.05 32.85 24.48
C ALA A 277 -25.76 33.65 24.24
N GLY A 278 -25.64 34.14 23.00
CA GLY A 278 -25.43 35.57 22.75
C GLY A 278 -23.98 36.04 22.61
N GLY A 279 -23.56 36.27 21.36
CA GLY A 279 -22.35 37.04 21.08
C GLY A 279 -21.97 37.03 19.60
N GLN A 280 -22.38 38.07 18.89
CA GLN A 280 -21.92 38.41 17.54
C GLN A 280 -20.40 38.59 17.49
N ALA A 281 -19.75 38.16 16.39
CA ALA A 281 -18.83 39.00 15.60
C ALA A 281 -18.33 38.26 14.36
N ALA A 282 -18.26 39.01 13.26
CA ALA A 282 -17.65 38.65 11.98
C ALA A 282 -16.13 38.44 12.08
N PHE A 283 -15.59 37.52 11.28
CA PHE A 283 -14.79 37.73 10.06
C PHE A 283 -14.53 36.38 9.38
#